data_AF-A0A2P7QW11-F1
#
_entry.id   AF-A0A2P7QW11-F1
#
_cell.length_a   1.000
_cell.length_b   1.000
_cell.length_c   1.000
_cell.angle_alpha   90.00
_cell.angle_beta   90.00
_cell.angle_gamma   90.00
#
_symmetry.space_group_name_H-M   'P 1'
#
loop_
_entity.id
_entity.type
_entity.pdbx_description
1 polymer ?
#
loop_
_entity_poly.entity_id
_entity_poly.type
_entity_poly.pdbx_seq_one_letter_code
_entity_poly.pdbx_strand_id
1 'polypeptide(L)'
;MSSAPNPAQDPIQTFLPWANEDERKLRQRLLKAQTYATGLSASATSTRAQGLYRLIVTVAGERAFAPASCDELKDTADGLVRLLMVAQMFERTEGAHG
;
A
#
# COMPACT_ATOMS: atom_id res chain seq x y z
N MET A 1 -18.33 -32.28 7.50
CA MET A 1 -17.59 -31.21 8.21
C MET A 1 -16.93 -30.35 7.14
N SER A 2 -17.62 -29.32 6.65
CA SER A 2 -17.04 -28.38 5.67
C SER A 2 -16.29 -27.29 6.42
N SER A 3 -14.97 -27.29 6.31
CA SER A 3 -14.15 -26.15 6.73
C SER A 3 -14.61 -24.92 5.96
N ALA A 4 -15.22 -23.98 6.67
CA ALA A 4 -15.43 -22.63 6.14
C ALA A 4 -14.08 -22.06 5.68
N PRO A 5 -14.04 -21.23 4.61
CA PRO A 5 -12.81 -20.58 4.20
C PRO A 5 -12.26 -19.77 5.39
N ASN A 6 -11.03 -20.07 5.79
CA ASN A 6 -10.34 -19.41 6.88
C ASN A 6 -10.24 -17.90 6.54
N PRO A 7 -10.80 -16.98 7.35
CA PRO A 7 -10.77 -15.56 7.04
C PRO A 7 -9.31 -15.12 6.97
N ALA A 8 -8.82 -14.87 5.75
CA ALA A 8 -7.54 -14.25 5.39
C ALA A 8 -6.52 -14.20 6.54
N GLN A 9 -5.68 -15.24 6.66
CA GLN A 9 -4.52 -15.19 7.55
C GLN A 9 -3.77 -13.88 7.31
N ASP A 10 -3.59 -13.08 8.36
CA ASP A 10 -2.82 -11.84 8.29
C ASP A 10 -1.40 -12.19 7.80
N PRO A 11 -1.01 -11.77 6.58
CA PRO A 11 0.29 -12.13 6.05
C PRO A 11 1.41 -11.58 6.94
N ILE A 12 1.21 -10.48 7.66
CA ILE A 12 2.20 -9.98 8.60
C ILE A 12 2.38 -10.94 9.77
N GLN A 13 1.29 -11.50 10.31
CA GLN A 13 1.37 -12.50 11.38
C GLN A 13 2.07 -13.79 10.90
N THR A 14 1.87 -14.19 9.65
CA THR A 14 2.50 -15.39 9.08
C THR A 14 3.99 -15.19 8.79
N PHE A 15 4.38 -14.08 8.18
CA PHE A 15 5.76 -13.86 7.74
C PHE A 15 6.63 -13.12 8.77
N LEU A 16 6.02 -12.37 9.70
CA LEU A 16 6.68 -11.59 10.73
C LEU A 16 6.02 -11.81 12.11
N PRO A 17 6.04 -13.03 12.66
CA PRO A 17 5.39 -13.34 13.94
C PRO A 17 6.01 -12.60 15.13
N TRP A 18 7.24 -12.09 14.98
CA TRP A 18 7.96 -11.31 15.98
C TRP A 18 7.57 -9.82 15.99
N ALA A 19 6.86 -9.33 14.98
CA ALA A 19 6.42 -7.94 14.93
C ALA A 19 5.42 -7.67 16.06
N ASN A 20 5.69 -6.60 16.83
CA ASN A 20 4.78 -6.15 17.87
C ASN A 20 3.48 -5.60 17.26
N GLU A 21 2.48 -5.34 18.11
CA GLU A 21 1.14 -4.91 17.68
C GLU A 21 1.15 -3.62 16.84
N ASP A 22 1.98 -2.64 17.21
CA ASP A 22 2.04 -1.35 16.52
C ASP A 22 2.77 -1.47 15.17
N GLU A 23 3.88 -2.20 15.16
CA GLU A 23 4.59 -2.54 13.92
C GLU A 23 3.68 -3.30 12.95
N ARG A 24 2.92 -4.27 13.46
CA ARG A 24 1.96 -5.05 12.67
C ARG A 24 0.89 -4.14 12.04
N LYS A 25 0.32 -3.21 12.81
CA LYS A 25 -0.65 -2.24 12.29
C LYS A 25 -0.06 -1.35 11.19
N LEU A 26 1.18 -0.90 11.35
CA LEU A 26 1.87 -0.10 10.32
C LEU A 26 2.10 -0.90 9.05
N ARG A 27 2.62 -2.13 9.17
CA ARG A 27 2.85 -3.03 8.01
C ARG A 27 1.54 -3.39 7.29
N GLN A 28 0.46 -3.64 8.03
CA GLN A 28 -0.86 -3.83 7.45
C GLN A 28 -1.37 -2.59 6.70
N ARG A 29 -1.08 -1.38 7.19
CA ARG A 29 -1.40 -0.13 6.45
C ARG A 29 -0.62 -0.05 5.14
N LEU A 30 0.65 -0.45 5.13
CA LEU A 30 1.44 -0.53 3.89
C LEU A 30 0.82 -1.52 2.90
N LEU A 31 0.44 -2.71 3.33
CA LEU A 31 -0.26 -3.69 2.46
C LEU A 31 -1.58 -3.15 1.94
N LYS A 32 -2.38 -2.47 2.77
CA LYS A 32 -3.62 -1.80 2.32
C LYS A 32 -3.34 -0.72 1.27
N ALA A 33 -2.30 0.09 1.48
CA ALA A 33 -1.89 1.11 0.52
C ALA A 33 -1.45 0.48 -0.80
N GLN A 34 -0.70 -0.63 -0.75
CA GLN A 34 -0.31 -1.40 -1.93
C GLN A 34 -1.54 -1.89 -2.70
N THR A 35 -2.47 -2.59 -2.03
CA THR A 35 -3.69 -3.11 -2.69
C THR A 35 -4.52 -1.98 -3.30
N TYR A 36 -4.70 -0.88 -2.57
CA TYR A 36 -5.45 0.27 -3.05
C TYR A 36 -4.80 0.91 -4.28
N ALA A 37 -3.48 1.14 -4.24
CA ALA A 37 -2.74 1.71 -5.37
C ALA A 37 -2.68 0.77 -6.58
N THR A 38 -2.65 -0.55 -6.39
CA THR A 38 -2.78 -1.53 -7.49
C THR A 38 -4.11 -1.35 -8.21
N GLY A 39 -5.21 -1.22 -7.45
CA GLY A 39 -6.53 -0.96 -8.02
C GLY A 39 -6.60 0.35 -8.81
N LEU A 40 -6.08 1.43 -8.23
CA LEU A 40 -6.03 2.74 -8.90
C LEU A 40 -5.12 2.73 -10.13
N SER A 41 -3.98 2.05 -10.08
CA SER A 41 -3.07 1.96 -11.23
C SER A 41 -3.70 1.24 -12.42
N ALA A 42 -4.63 0.32 -12.18
CA ALA A 42 -5.31 -0.44 -13.22
C ALA A 42 -6.39 0.39 -13.93
N SER A 43 -7.00 1.35 -13.24
CA SER A 43 -8.06 2.23 -13.77
C SER A 43 -7.59 3.65 -14.09
N ALA A 44 -6.33 3.99 -13.79
CA ALA A 44 -5.76 5.31 -14.05
C ALA A 44 -5.71 5.63 -15.55
N THR A 45 -6.18 6.82 -15.88
CA THR A 45 -6.19 7.39 -17.23
C THR A 45 -4.97 8.29 -17.47
N SER A 46 -4.45 8.94 -16.42
CA SER A 46 -3.20 9.70 -16.50
C SER A 46 -1.98 8.77 -16.42
N THR A 47 -1.08 8.86 -17.41
CA THR A 47 0.19 8.12 -17.38
C THR A 47 1.05 8.50 -16.17
N ARG A 48 1.02 9.77 -15.73
CA ARG A 48 1.78 10.23 -14.55
C ARG A 48 1.17 9.68 -13.27
N ALA A 49 -0.15 9.76 -13.12
CA ALA A 49 -0.85 9.17 -11.98
C ALA A 49 -0.58 7.66 -11.92
N GLN A 50 -0.66 6.96 -13.05
CA GLN A 50 -0.33 5.54 -13.16
C GLN A 50 1.11 5.25 -12.70
N GLY A 51 2.09 6.06 -13.13
CA GLY A 51 3.48 5.93 -12.68
C GLY A 51 3.63 6.07 -11.17
N LEU A 52 2.94 7.04 -10.56
CA LEU A 52 2.95 7.23 -9.11
C LEU A 52 2.24 6.10 -8.36
N TYR A 53 1.10 5.60 -8.85
CA TYR A 53 0.44 4.45 -8.25
C TYR A 53 1.34 3.20 -8.29
N ARG A 54 2.06 2.97 -9.40
CA ARG A 54 3.06 1.89 -9.49
C ARG A 54 4.19 2.06 -8.49
N LEU A 55 4.71 3.27 -8.31
CA LEU A 55 5.73 3.55 -7.30
C LEU A 55 5.21 3.24 -5.88
N ILE A 56 3.98 3.62 -5.57
CA ILE A 56 3.34 3.31 -4.28
C ILE A 56 3.24 1.79 -4.10
N VAL A 57 2.82 1.04 -5.12
CA VAL A 57 2.73 -0.43 -5.07
C VAL A 57 4.10 -1.05 -4.75
N THR A 58 5.16 -0.62 -5.42
CA THR A 58 6.51 -1.12 -5.21
C THR A 58 7.00 -0.81 -3.80
N VAL A 59 6.99 0.47 -3.40
CA VAL A 59 7.54 0.89 -2.09
C VAL A 59 6.76 0.28 -0.94
N ALA A 60 5.42 0.26 -1.01
CA ALA A 60 4.59 -0.31 0.04
C ALA A 60 4.79 -1.83 0.18
N GLY A 61 4.91 -2.55 -0.94
CA GLY A 61 5.16 -3.99 -0.95
C GLY A 61 6.51 -4.36 -0.36
N GLU A 62 7.57 -3.65 -0.76
CA GLU A 62 8.92 -3.87 -0.25
C GLU A 62 9.01 -3.56 1.26
N ARG A 63 8.49 -2.39 1.67
CA ARG A 63 8.58 -1.95 3.07
C ARG A 63 7.68 -2.73 4.02
N ALA A 64 6.61 -3.35 3.54
CA ALA A 64 5.73 -4.18 4.37
C ALA A 64 6.45 -5.37 5.01
N PHE A 65 7.50 -5.92 4.38
CA PHE A 65 8.23 -7.09 4.87
C PHE A 65 9.72 -6.87 5.13
N ALA A 66 10.29 -5.73 4.70
CA ALA A 66 11.68 -5.40 5.01
C ALA A 66 11.89 -5.10 6.51
N PRO A 67 13.10 -5.34 7.05
CA PRO A 67 13.50 -4.81 8.35
C PRO A 67 13.39 -3.28 8.37
N ALA A 68 12.65 -2.75 9.34
CA ALA A 68 12.46 -1.32 9.54
C ALA A 68 12.00 -1.08 10.98
N SER A 69 12.38 0.05 11.54
CA SER A 69 11.83 0.55 12.80
C SER A 69 10.39 1.04 12.63
N CYS A 70 9.64 1.14 13.73
CA CYS A 70 8.28 1.70 13.70
C CYS A 70 8.26 3.14 13.16
N ASP A 71 9.26 3.96 13.47
CA ASP A 71 9.35 5.33 12.97
C ASP A 71 9.54 5.35 11.44
N GLU A 72 10.44 4.51 10.90
CA GLU A 72 10.61 4.39 9.45
C GLU A 72 9.35 3.87 8.75
N LEU A 73 8.63 2.93 9.35
CA LEU A 73 7.36 2.42 8.81
C LEU A 73 6.28 3.52 8.80
N LYS A 74 6.24 4.35 9.86
CA LYS A 74 5.33 5.48 9.96
C LYS A 74 5.65 6.55 8.92
N ASP A 75 6.92 6.94 8.81
CA ASP A 75 7.37 7.92 7.81
C ASP A 75 7.11 7.43 6.39
N THR A 76 7.32 6.13 6.13
CA THR A 76 6.97 5.50 4.86
C THR A 76 5.47 5.62 4.61
N ALA A 77 4.63 5.24 5.58
CA ALA A 77 3.18 5.32 5.42
C ALA A 77 2.69 6.75 5.14
N ASP A 78 3.20 7.73 5.86
CA ASP A 78 2.87 9.15 5.67
C ASP A 78 3.35 9.66 4.30
N GLY A 79 4.53 9.23 3.85
CA GLY A 79 5.05 9.51 2.52
C GLY A 79 4.19 8.94 1.39
N LEU A 80 3.72 7.70 1.55
CA LEU A 80 2.82 7.05 0.59
C LEU A 80 1.46 7.76 0.49
N VAL A 81 0.92 8.25 1.62
CA VAL A 81 -0.31 9.06 1.61
C VAL A 81 -0.14 10.34 0.79
N ARG A 82 1.00 11.03 0.95
CA ARG A 82 1.29 12.25 0.17
C ARG A 82 1.44 11.94 -1.32
N LEU A 83 2.15 10.87 -1.67
CA LEU A 83 2.27 10.41 -3.07
C LEU A 83 0.91 10.07 -3.67
N LEU A 84 0.03 9.43 -2.90
CA LEU A 84 -1.32 9.10 -3.33
C LEU A 84 -2.15 10.35 -3.63
N MET A 85 -2.06 11.39 -2.79
CA MET A 85 -2.74 12.68 -3.03
C MET A 85 -2.24 13.34 -4.32
N VAL A 86 -0.93 13.32 -4.56
CA VAL A 86 -0.33 13.87 -5.79
C VAL A 86 -0.77 13.06 -7.02
N ALA A 87 -0.80 11.73 -6.94
CA ALA A 87 -1.28 10.87 -8.01
C ALA A 87 -2.75 11.18 -8.36
N GLN A 88 -3.60 11.35 -7.35
CA GLN A 88 -5.00 11.73 -7.55
C GLN A 88 -5.16 13.15 -8.11
N MET A 89 -4.27 14.08 -7.77
CA MET A 89 -4.25 15.41 -8.38
C MET A 89 -3.99 15.29 -9.89
N PHE A 90 -2.96 14.55 -10.31
CA PHE A 90 -2.69 14.30 -11.72
C PHE A 90 -3.86 13.62 -12.43
N GLU A 91 -4.48 12.63 -11.79
CA GLU A 91 -5.65 11.95 -12.34
C GLU A 91 -6.80 12.93 -12.63
N ARG A 92 -7.03 13.91 -11.74
CA ARG A 92 -8.08 14.92 -11.94
C ARG A 92 -7.73 15.96 -13.00
N THR A 93 -6.47 16.40 -13.04
CA THR A 93 -6.05 17.48 -13.94
C THR A 93 -5.78 17.00 -15.36
N GLU A 94 -5.37 15.76 -15.52
CA GLU A 94 -4.98 15.18 -16.83
C GLU A 94 -6.03 14.19 -17.34
N GLY A 95 -6.64 13.40 -16.45
CA GLY A 95 -7.63 12.38 -16.81
C GLY A 95 -8.97 12.96 -17.27
N ALA A 96 -9.28 14.22 -16.96
CA ALA A 96 -10.47 14.90 -17.46
C ALA A 96 -10.41 15.27 -18.96
N HIS A 97 -9.27 15.01 -19.63
CA HIS A 97 -9.04 15.36 -21.03
C HIS A 97 -8.72 14.13 -21.91
N GLY A 98 -8.83 12.91 -21.35
CA GLY A 98 -8.64 11.64 -22.05
C GLY A 98 -9.93 11.00 -22.53
#